data_AF-A0A074KWX6-F1
#
_entry.id   AF-A0A074KWX6-F1
#
_cell.length_a   1.000
_cell.length_b   1.000
_cell.length_c   1.000
_cell.angle_alpha   90.00
_cell.angle_beta   90.00
_cell.angle_gamma   90.00
#
_symmetry.space_group_name_H-M   'P 1'
#
loop_
_entity.id
_entity.type
_entity.pdbx_description
1 polymer ?
#
loop_
_entity_poly.entity_id
_entity_poly.type
_entity_poly.pdbx_seq_one_letter_code
_entity_poly.pdbx_strand_id
1 'polypeptide(L)'
;MKNIIALLLLLMSVFLSFKHGWDSFNYQKNPASLKMMNELGIGEALIPYLGLLTIVIGVLLLIPKTFFLGNVLNAISIVLIMSLALRAGNYKIALIEIPFLALPLIMIGLKYPFKNIIS
;
A
#
# COMPACT_ATOMS: atom_id res chain seq x y z
N MET A 1 12.49 8.74 21.47
CA MET A 1 11.84 9.53 20.40
C MET A 1 11.68 8.76 19.08
N LYS A 2 12.73 8.18 18.47
CA LYS A 2 12.61 7.47 17.18
C LYS A 2 11.61 6.29 17.17
N ASN A 3 11.47 5.57 18.28
CA ASN A 3 10.54 4.43 18.38
C ASN A 3 9.05 4.84 18.34
N ILE A 4 8.68 6.02 18.86
CA ILE A 4 7.29 6.48 18.87
C ILE A 4 6.86 6.90 17.46
N ILE A 5 7.74 7.58 16.72
CA ILE A 5 7.50 7.95 15.32
C ILE A 5 7.39 6.70 14.45
N ALA A 6 8.26 5.71 14.63
CA ALA A 6 8.19 4.45 13.90
C ALA A 6 6.91 3.64 14.23
N LEU A 7 6.49 3.64 15.50
CA LEU A 7 5.25 3.01 15.92
C LEU A 7 4.03 3.72 15.31
N LEU A 8 4.01 5.05 15.31
CA LEU A 8 2.97 5.85 14.65
C LEU A 8 2.94 5.59 13.14
N LEU A 9 4.09 5.55 12.48
CA LEU A 9 4.19 5.24 11.05
C LEU A 9 3.70 3.82 10.74
N LEU A 10 4.01 2.84 11.59
CA LEU A 10 3.50 1.48 11.45
C LEU A 10 1.99 1.44 11.65
N LEU A 11 1.47 2.08 12.70
CA LEU A 11 0.03 2.16 12.95
C LEU A 11 -0.72 2.86 11.81
N MET A 12 -0.18 3.95 11.27
CA MET A 12 -0.72 4.60 10.08
C MET A 12 -0.67 3.69 8.85
N SER A 13 0.45 2.99 8.62
CA SER A 13 0.59 2.08 7.47
C SER A 13 -0.41 0.92 7.55
N VAL A 14 -0.59 0.34 8.74
CA VAL A 14 -1.56 -0.72 9.00
C VAL A 14 -2.98 -0.18 8.81
N PHE A 15 -3.32 0.95 9.44
CA PHE A 15 -4.63 1.57 9.31
C PHE A 15 -4.98 1.89 7.83
N LEU A 16 -4.05 2.48 7.08
CA LEU A 16 -4.21 2.77 5.66
C LEU A 16 -4.36 1.49 4.83
N SER A 17 -3.60 0.43 5.13
CA SER A 17 -3.72 -0.85 4.43
C SER A 17 -5.08 -1.51 4.66
N PHE A 18 -5.57 -1.50 5.91
CA PHE A 18 -6.91 -2.01 6.24
C PHE A 18 -8.01 -1.14 5.63
N LYS A 19 -7.86 0.19 5.65
CA LYS A 19 -8.79 1.13 5.03
C LYS A 19 -8.86 0.93 3.52
N HIS A 20 -7.72 0.85 2.84
CA HIS A 20 -7.66 0.61 1.39
C HIS A 20 -8.20 -0.77 1.01
N GLY A 21 -7.93 -1.81 1.81
CA GLY A 21 -8.53 -3.13 1.63
C GLY A 21 -10.06 -3.09 1.75
N TRP A 22 -10.58 -2.48 2.81
CA TRP A 22 -12.02 -2.34 3.04
C TRP A 22 -12.73 -1.48 1.98
N ASP A 23 -12.11 -0.37 1.56
CA ASP A 23 -12.61 0.50 0.50
C ASP A 23 -12.58 -0.22 -0.86
N SER A 24 -11.61 -1.13 -1.08
CA SER A 24 -11.54 -1.99 -2.27
C SER A 24 -12.58 -3.12 -2.27
N PHE A 25 -12.99 -3.64 -1.12
CA PHE A 25 -14.11 -4.60 -1.02
C PHE A 25 -15.48 -3.91 -1.11
N ASN A 26 -15.57 -2.62 -0.73
CA ASN A 26 -16.77 -1.79 -0.89
C ASN A 26 -16.76 -0.96 -2.18
N TYR A 27 -15.93 -1.31 -3.18
CA TYR A 27 -15.78 -0.56 -4.44
C TYR A 27 -17.12 -0.32 -5.18
N GLN A 28 -18.09 -1.22 -5.03
CA GLN A 28 -19.45 -1.09 -5.58
C GLN A 28 -20.23 0.12 -5.02
N LYS A 29 -19.85 0.64 -3.84
CA LYS A 29 -20.48 1.82 -3.21
C LYS A 29 -19.75 3.13 -3.53
N ASN A 30 -18.62 3.07 -4.24
CA ASN A 30 -17.84 4.26 -4.60
C ASN A 30 -17.63 4.33 -6.13
N PRO A 31 -18.57 4.97 -6.86
CA PRO A 31 -18.51 5.04 -8.33
C PRO A 31 -17.24 5.72 -8.84
N ALA A 32 -16.59 6.57 -8.03
CA ALA A 32 -15.31 7.19 -8.38
C ALA A 32 -14.16 6.16 -8.41
N SER A 33 -14.11 5.22 -7.46
CA SER A 33 -13.10 4.16 -7.42
C SER A 33 -13.29 3.17 -8.58
N LEU A 34 -14.53 2.82 -8.89
CA LEU A 34 -14.88 1.99 -10.05
C LEU A 34 -14.48 2.64 -11.37
N LYS A 35 -14.78 3.93 -11.54
CA LYS A 35 -14.39 4.69 -12.73
C LYS A 35 -12.88 4.77 -12.87
N MET A 36 -12.15 5.02 -11.78
CA MET A 36 -10.70 5.03 -11.77
C MET A 36 -10.11 3.66 -12.16
N MET A 37 -10.60 2.57 -11.59
CA MET A 37 -10.11 1.22 -11.93
C MET A 37 -10.39 0.85 -13.39
N ASN A 38 -11.56 1.22 -13.92
CA ASN A 38 -11.88 1.06 -15.33
C ASN A 38 -10.99 1.94 -16.23
N GLU A 39 -10.72 3.19 -15.85
CA GLU A 39 -9.78 4.08 -16.56
C GLU A 39 -8.34 3.51 -16.57
N LEU A 40 -7.94 2.82 -15.51
CA LEU A 40 -6.63 2.16 -15.39
C LEU A 40 -6.54 0.83 -16.14
N GLY A 41 -7.63 0.37 -16.77
CA GLY A 41 -7.69 -0.93 -17.45
C GLY A 41 -7.66 -2.13 -16.49
N ILE A 42 -7.94 -1.89 -15.21
CA ILE A 42 -8.04 -2.94 -14.19
C ILE A 42 -9.45 -3.53 -14.30
N GLY A 43 -9.55 -4.72 -14.87
CA GLY A 43 -10.84 -5.43 -14.95
C GLY A 43 -11.43 -5.66 -13.56
N GLU A 44 -12.75 -5.57 -13.43
CA GLU A 44 -13.47 -5.68 -12.14
C GLU A 44 -13.12 -6.96 -11.36
N ALA A 45 -12.75 -8.02 -12.08
CA ALA A 45 -12.28 -9.27 -11.49
C ALA A 45 -10.97 -9.15 -10.70
N LEU A 46 -10.09 -8.18 -11.01
CA LEU A 46 -8.80 -7.96 -10.33
C LEU A 46 -8.93 -7.13 -9.04
N ILE A 47 -10.01 -6.36 -8.89
CA ILE A 47 -10.29 -5.51 -7.73
C ILE A 47 -10.23 -6.28 -6.40
N PRO A 48 -10.95 -7.41 -6.22
CA PRO A 48 -10.88 -8.16 -4.97
C PRO A 48 -9.50 -8.77 -4.70
N TYR A 49 -8.73 -9.12 -5.73
CA TYR A 49 -7.36 -9.63 -5.56
C TYR A 49 -6.40 -8.54 -5.06
N LEU A 50 -6.52 -7.31 -5.59
CA LEU A 50 -5.74 -6.16 -5.11
C LEU A 50 -6.09 -5.81 -3.67
N GLY A 51 -7.38 -5.90 -3.29
CA GLY A 51 -7.85 -5.73 -1.92
C GLY A 51 -7.31 -6.79 -0.96
N LEU A 52 -7.32 -8.06 -1.38
CA LEU A 52 -6.72 -9.16 -0.61
C LEU A 52 -5.20 -8.98 -0.44
N LEU A 53 -4.51 -8.58 -1.51
CA LEU A 53 -3.07 -8.32 -1.47
C LEU A 53 -2.72 -7.22 -0.47
N THR A 54 -3.49 -6.13 -0.42
CA THR A 54 -3.27 -5.03 0.54
C THR A 54 -3.49 -5.48 1.99
N ILE A 55 -4.49 -6.33 2.25
CA ILE A 55 -4.68 -6.92 3.59
C ILE A 55 -3.50 -7.81 3.97
N VAL A 56 -3.06 -8.68 3.05
CA VAL A 56 -1.90 -9.55 3.27
C VAL A 56 -0.65 -8.73 3.56
N ILE A 57 -0.40 -7.66 2.82
CA ILE A 57 0.69 -6.70 3.07
C ILE A 57 0.56 -6.13 4.49
N GLY A 58 -0.63 -5.66 4.89
CA GLY A 58 -0.89 -5.14 6.23
C GLY A 58 -0.53 -6.13 7.34
N VAL A 59 -0.87 -7.41 7.16
CA VAL A 59 -0.51 -8.49 8.10
C VAL A 59 1.01 -8.74 8.10
N LEU A 60 1.66 -8.77 6.94
CA LEU A 60 3.11 -8.97 6.84
C LEU A 60 3.91 -7.83 7.48
N LEU A 61 3.38 -6.61 7.47
CA LEU A 61 4.01 -5.45 8.13
C LEU A 61 3.94 -5.54 9.66
N LEU A 62 2.97 -6.25 10.23
CA LEU A 62 2.84 -6.44 11.68
C LEU A 62 3.85 -7.45 12.24
N ILE A 63 4.25 -8.44 11.43
CA ILE A 63 5.16 -9.50 11.86
C ILE A 63 6.62 -9.05 11.61
N PRO A 64 7.47 -8.94 12.64
CA PRO A 64 8.84 -8.41 12.51
C PRO A 64 9.69 -9.15 11.47
N LYS A 65 9.53 -10.47 11.38
CA LYS A 65 10.27 -11.33 10.45
C LYS A 65 9.89 -11.10 8.98
N THR A 66 8.66 -10.65 8.72
CA THR A 66 8.16 -10.41 7.36
C THR A 66 8.09 -8.93 7.01
N PHE A 67 8.48 -8.04 7.91
CA PHE A 67 8.41 -6.60 7.72
C PHE A 67 9.07 -6.14 6.40
N PHE A 68 10.26 -6.64 6.10
CA PHE A 68 10.96 -6.31 4.85
C PHE A 68 10.15 -6.77 3.64
N LEU A 69 9.69 -8.03 3.65
CA LEU A 69 8.89 -8.60 2.57
C LEU A 69 7.57 -7.85 2.37
N GLY A 70 6.88 -7.49 3.46
CA GLY A 70 5.65 -6.70 3.43
C GLY A 70 5.87 -5.34 2.76
N ASN A 71 6.94 -4.63 3.09
CA ASN A 71 7.26 -3.35 2.43
C ASN A 71 7.67 -3.53 0.96
N VAL A 72 8.40 -4.59 0.61
CA VAL A 72 8.74 -4.89 -0.79
C VAL A 72 7.49 -5.17 -1.62
N LEU A 73 6.58 -6.01 -1.12
CA LEU A 73 5.30 -6.30 -1.78
C LEU A 73 4.43 -5.04 -1.89
N ASN A 74 4.45 -4.16 -0.89
CA ASN A 74 3.77 -2.87 -0.94
C ASN A 74 4.34 -1.98 -2.05
N ALA A 75 5.66 -1.83 -2.12
CA ALA A 75 6.32 -1.03 -3.15
C ALA A 75 6.03 -1.56 -4.56
N ILE A 76 6.09 -2.88 -4.77
CA ILE A 76 5.75 -3.52 -6.06
C ILE A 76 4.31 -3.21 -6.45
N SER A 77 3.36 -3.32 -5.50
CA SER A 77 1.94 -3.05 -5.76
C SER A 77 1.72 -1.60 -6.20
N ILE A 78 2.36 -0.64 -5.52
CA ILE A 78 2.24 0.79 -5.85
C ILE A 78 2.88 1.08 -7.22
N VAL A 79 4.06 0.53 -7.52
CA VAL A 79 4.71 0.67 -8.82
C VAL A 79 3.85 0.07 -9.94
N LEU A 80 3.17 -1.04 -9.69
CA LEU A 80 2.22 -1.63 -10.65
C LEU A 80 1.07 -0.66 -10.94
N ILE A 81 0.42 -0.11 -9.92
CA ILE A 81 -0.67 0.86 -10.09
C ILE A 81 -0.18 2.13 -10.79
N MET A 82 0.99 2.65 -10.43
CA MET A 82 1.61 3.79 -11.13
C MET A 82 1.86 3.48 -12.61
N SER A 83 2.36 2.29 -12.93
CA SER A 83 2.63 1.88 -14.31
C SER A 83 1.35 1.77 -15.14
N LEU A 84 0.27 1.24 -14.54
CA LEU A 84 -1.05 1.20 -15.15
C LEU A 84 -1.62 2.62 -15.35
N ALA A 85 -1.43 3.51 -14.38
CA ALA A 85 -1.84 4.91 -14.49
C ALA A 85 -1.13 5.65 -15.61
N LEU A 86 0.18 5.47 -15.75
CA LEU A 86 0.95 6.02 -16.86
C LEU A 86 0.52 5.43 -18.20
N ARG A 87 0.28 4.12 -18.27
CA ARG A 87 -0.24 3.45 -19.48
C ARG A 87 -1.62 3.98 -19.90
N ALA A 88 -2.47 4.32 -18.93
CA ALA A 88 -3.78 4.92 -19.15
C ALA A 88 -3.72 6.44 -19.45
N GLY A 89 -2.54 7.06 -19.46
CA GLY A 89 -2.36 8.50 -19.63
C GLY A 89 -2.75 9.34 -18.41
N ASN A 90 -3.00 8.71 -17.26
CA ASN A 90 -3.41 9.38 -16.02
C ASN A 90 -2.21 9.70 -15.12
N TYR A 91 -1.43 10.69 -15.53
CA TYR A 91 -0.25 11.16 -14.79
C TYR A 91 -0.57 11.71 -13.40
N LYS A 92 -1.81 12.20 -13.19
CA LYS A 92 -2.24 12.70 -11.87
C LYS A 92 -2.26 11.58 -10.83
N ILE A 93 -2.80 10.42 -11.18
CA ILE A 93 -2.79 9.25 -10.29
C ILE A 93 -1.36 8.82 -10.01
N ALA A 94 -0.53 8.69 -11.05
CA ALA A 94 0.87 8.31 -10.87
C ALA A 94 1.63 9.25 -9.91
N LEU A 95 1.39 10.57 -9.99
CA LEU A 95 1.98 11.56 -9.08
C LEU A 95 1.47 11.42 -7.63
N ILE A 96 0.18 11.13 -7.45
CA ILE A 96 -0.43 10.91 -6.13
C ILE A 96 0.16 9.67 -5.45
N GLU A 97 0.53 8.64 -6.20
CA GLU A 97 1.12 7.40 -5.70
C GLU A 97 2.59 7.54 -5.25
N ILE A 98 3.33 8.57 -5.70
CA ILE A 98 4.73 8.81 -5.31
C ILE A 98 4.95 8.88 -3.79
N PRO A 99 4.19 9.68 -3.00
CA PRO A 99 4.34 9.69 -1.56
C PRO A 99 4.02 8.33 -0.93
N PHE A 100 3.08 7.56 -1.50
CA PHE A 100 2.77 6.21 -1.03
C PHE A 100 3.93 5.24 -1.31
N LEU A 101 4.61 5.36 -2.46
CA LEU A 101 5.81 4.57 -2.77
C LEU A 101 6.99 4.93 -1.86
N ALA A 102 7.12 6.20 -1.50
CA ALA A 102 8.20 6.66 -0.63
C ALA A 102 8.12 6.00 0.76
N LEU A 103 6.92 5.77 1.30
CA LEU A 103 6.73 5.18 2.64
C LEU A 103 7.39 3.80 2.81
N PRO A 104 7.08 2.76 2.02
CA PRO A 104 7.70 1.44 2.18
C PRO A 104 9.21 1.47 1.93
N LEU A 105 9.70 2.31 1.01
CA LEU A 105 11.13 2.46 0.76
C LEU A 105 11.86 3.12 1.96
N ILE A 106 11.28 4.17 2.53
CA ILE A 106 11.78 4.81 3.75
C ILE A 106 11.75 3.81 4.91
N MET A 107 10.67 3.04 5.07
CA MET A 107 10.56 2.01 6.11
C MET A 107 11.64 0.94 6.01
N ILE A 108 11.96 0.48 4.78
CA ILE A 108 13.08 -0.43 4.51
C ILE A 108 14.41 0.22 4.91
N GLY A 109 14.69 1.44 4.43
CA GLY A 109 15.95 2.15 4.69
C GLY A 109 16.17 2.46 6.18
N LEU A 110 15.09 2.76 6.90
CA LEU A 110 15.11 3.03 8.33
C LEU A 110 15.35 1.76 9.17
N LYS A 111 15.09 0.56 8.64
CA LYS A 111 15.12 -0.72 9.39
C LYS A 111 14.24 -0.71 10.67
N TYR A 112 13.32 0.24 10.77
CA TYR A 112 12.32 0.39 11.83
C TYR A 112 11.07 -0.41 11.47
N PRO A 113 10.24 -0.90 12.42
CA PRO A 113 10.20 -0.56 13.84
C PRO A 113 11.13 -1.37 14.76
N PHE A 114 11.71 -2.48 14.27
CA PHE A 114 12.22 -3.52 15.18
C PHE A 114 13.73 -3.47 15.48
N LYS A 115 14.46 -2.45 15.05
CA LYS A 115 15.91 -2.36 15.25
C LYS A 115 16.35 -2.39 16.74
N ASN A 116 15.45 -2.07 17.68
CA ASN A 116 15.73 -1.99 19.12
C ASN A 116 14.77 -2.80 20.01
N ILE A 117 13.99 -3.76 19.48
CA ILE A 117 13.08 -4.57 20.31
C ILE A 117 13.72 -5.91 20.73
N ILE A 118 14.84 -6.30 20.11
CA ILE A 118 15.52 -7.59 20.36
C ILE A 118 17.06 -7.43 20.43
N SER A 119 17.58 -6.30 20.93
CA SER A 119 19.02 -6.15 21.23
C SER A 119 19.23 -5.85 22.69
#